data_AF-A0A246PN72-F1
#
_entry.id   AF-A0A246PN72-F1
#
_cell.length_a   1.000
_cell.length_b   1.000
_cell.length_c   1.000
_cell.angle_alpha   90.00
_cell.angle_beta   90.00
_cell.angle_gamma   90.00
#
_symmetry.space_group_name_H-M   'P 1'
#
loop_
_entity.id
_entity.type
_entity.pdbx_description
1 polymer ?
#
loop_
_entity_poly.entity_id
_entity_poly.type
_entity_poly.pdbx_seq_one_letter_code
_entity_poly.pdbx_strand_id
1 'polypeptide(L)'
;MHEEYKEMIKQAIEYIEDHLHEELTTERVASHSAVSMYHFHRIFQRYVGMSVTDYIRKRRLTYAAQALVSTERAVIDIAVQYGFSSQEAFTRAFKRMFQLPPKKYRKYFQSFYIEREGISMQKGIPKGWILSGSHPAEYEMGLDYEVAHQGKVSAYIKAKENVTHGGFSTLMQMFRADKYVGKRLRLTAFVKSENVRDWAGLWMRVDGKDTEPLAMDNMQNRPIKNTNNWQSYSVVLDIKEEALGIAFGVLLSGEGCVWLDSIQFDEVDEKIPSTDLAENFYETLLEEPINLQFEEIEK
;
A
#
# COMPACT_ATOMS: atom_id res chain seq x y z
N MET A 1 -35.23 26.48 -8.52
CA MET A 1 -35.40 25.40 -7.52
C MET A 1 -34.29 24.33 -7.54
N HIS A 2 -34.07 23.55 -8.60
CA HIS A 2 -33.00 22.52 -8.57
C HIS A 2 -31.57 23.10 -8.48
N GLU A 3 -31.29 24.20 -9.19
CA GLU A 3 -29.96 24.84 -9.15
C GLU A 3 -29.69 25.62 -7.85
N GLU A 4 -30.70 26.25 -7.25
CA GLU A 4 -30.54 26.95 -5.97
C GLU A 4 -30.17 25.99 -4.82
N TYR A 5 -30.75 24.79 -4.82
CA TYR A 5 -30.38 23.76 -3.85
C TYR A 5 -28.98 23.22 -4.09
N LYS A 6 -28.53 23.14 -5.35
CA LYS A 6 -27.17 22.70 -5.68
C LYS A 6 -26.13 23.71 -5.20
N GLU A 7 -26.36 25.01 -5.42
CA GLU A 7 -25.45 26.06 -4.94
C GLU A 7 -25.46 26.15 -3.41
N MET A 8 -26.62 26.03 -2.76
CA MET A 8 -26.73 25.97 -1.31
C MET A 8 -25.94 24.78 -0.71
N ILE A 9 -26.04 23.59 -1.32
CA ILE A 9 -25.30 22.41 -0.85
C ILE A 9 -23.80 22.58 -1.09
N LYS A 10 -23.39 23.19 -2.20
CA LYS A 10 -21.99 23.51 -2.48
C LYS A 10 -21.43 24.46 -1.43
N GLN A 11 -22.11 25.56 -1.12
CA GLN A 11 -21.71 26.50 -0.07
C GLN A 11 -21.64 25.84 1.31
N ALA A 12 -22.59 24.97 1.63
CA ALA A 12 -22.57 24.22 2.88
C ALA A 12 -21.37 23.26 2.95
N ILE A 13 -21.01 22.60 1.85
CA ILE A 13 -19.81 21.75 1.77
C ILE A 13 -18.55 22.59 1.92
N GLU A 14 -18.42 23.71 1.21
CA GLU A 14 -17.28 24.63 1.31
C GLU A 14 -17.10 25.12 2.76
N TYR A 15 -18.20 25.56 3.39
CA TYR A 15 -18.18 25.96 4.79
C TYR A 15 -17.76 24.83 5.73
N ILE A 16 -18.27 23.60 5.50
CA ILE A 16 -17.85 22.43 6.28
C ILE A 16 -16.34 22.22 6.15
N GLU A 17 -15.82 22.14 4.92
CA GLU A 17 -14.41 21.84 4.64
C GLU A 17 -13.47 22.88 5.27
N ASP A 18 -13.81 24.17 5.20
CA ASP A 18 -13.02 25.26 5.79
C ASP A 18 -12.97 25.23 7.33
N HIS A 19 -13.95 24.59 7.98
CA HIS A 19 -14.09 24.59 9.44
C HIS A 19 -13.95 23.18 10.06
N LEU A 20 -13.43 22.18 9.33
CA LEU A 20 -13.31 20.80 9.81
C LEU A 20 -12.40 20.64 11.04
N HIS A 21 -11.47 21.58 11.24
CA HIS A 21 -10.50 21.61 12.34
C HIS A 21 -10.98 22.35 13.58
N GLU A 22 -12.21 22.87 13.56
CA GLU A 22 -12.81 23.65 14.63
C GLU A 22 -14.07 22.98 15.19
N GLU A 23 -14.67 23.56 16.24
CA GLU A 23 -16.00 23.18 16.70
C GLU A 23 -17.08 23.56 15.68
N LEU A 24 -17.34 22.62 14.78
CA LEU A 24 -18.39 22.67 13.79
C LEU A 24 -19.64 21.92 14.26
N THR A 25 -20.76 22.62 14.39
CA THR A 25 -22.08 22.03 14.68
C THR A 25 -22.97 22.05 13.45
N THR A 26 -23.93 21.13 13.39
CA THR A 26 -24.89 21.04 12.28
C THR A 26 -25.74 22.30 12.14
N GLU A 27 -25.99 23.00 13.25
CA GLU A 27 -26.73 24.25 13.30
C GLU A 27 -25.93 25.38 12.64
N ARG A 28 -24.62 25.45 12.87
CA ARG A 28 -23.72 26.42 12.21
C ARG A 28 -23.63 26.19 10.70
N VAL A 29 -23.62 24.93 10.27
CA VAL A 29 -23.65 24.61 8.84
C VAL A 29 -25.00 25.02 8.24
N ALA A 30 -26.11 24.69 8.92
CA ALA A 30 -27.45 25.01 8.43
C ALA A 30 -27.76 26.51 8.45
N SER A 31 -27.17 27.30 9.37
CA SER A 31 -27.40 28.75 9.45
C SER A 31 -26.85 29.53 8.25
N HIS A 32 -25.95 28.92 7.48
CA HIS A 32 -25.47 29.46 6.20
C HIS A 32 -26.41 29.17 5.03
N SER A 33 -27.54 28.51 5.28
CA SER A 33 -28.59 28.25 4.31
C SER A 33 -29.86 29.05 4.62
N ALA A 34 -30.54 29.56 3.59
CA ALA A 34 -31.80 30.31 3.73
C ALA A 34 -33.02 29.40 4.02
N VAL A 35 -32.82 28.22 4.60
CA VAL A 35 -33.86 27.21 4.82
C VAL A 35 -33.87 26.70 6.26
N SER A 36 -35.00 26.12 6.68
CA SER A 36 -35.07 25.49 8.01
C SER A 36 -34.12 24.30 8.11
N MET A 37 -33.61 24.05 9.32
CA MET A 37 -32.68 22.95 9.62
C MET A 37 -33.20 21.59 9.13
N TYR A 38 -34.49 21.30 9.33
CA TYR A 38 -35.12 20.07 8.85
C TYR A 38 -35.06 19.94 7.32
N HIS A 39 -35.36 21.03 6.60
CA HIS A 39 -35.32 21.05 5.14
C HIS A 39 -33.89 20.94 4.62
N PHE A 40 -32.93 21.61 5.28
CA PHE A 40 -31.50 21.50 4.99
C PHE A 40 -31.01 20.05 5.09
N HIS A 41 -31.25 19.36 6.21
CA HIS A 41 -30.82 17.96 6.38
C HIS A 41 -31.38 17.04 5.30
N ARG A 42 -32.66 17.19 4.95
CA ARG A 42 -33.32 16.39 3.92
C ARG A 42 -32.72 16.65 2.53
N ILE A 43 -32.45 17.91 2.19
CA ILE A 43 -31.84 18.26 0.90
C ILE A 43 -30.40 17.75 0.87
N PHE A 44 -29.61 17.98 1.92
CA PHE A 44 -28.24 17.52 2.00
C PHE A 44 -28.14 16.01 1.83
N GLN A 45 -28.95 15.24 2.55
CA GLN A 45 -28.97 13.78 2.42
C GLN A 45 -29.38 13.34 1.02
N ARG A 46 -30.34 14.02 0.39
CA ARG A 46 -30.78 13.70 -0.98
C ARG A 46 -29.69 13.96 -2.02
N TYR A 47 -28.92 15.04 -1.88
CA TYR A 47 -27.88 15.43 -2.86
C TYR A 47 -26.52 14.75 -2.60
N VAL A 48 -26.12 14.59 -1.34
CA VAL A 48 -24.82 14.05 -0.95
C VAL A 48 -24.88 12.54 -0.66
N GLY A 49 -26.09 11.99 -0.48
CA GLY A 49 -26.31 10.57 -0.20
C GLY A 49 -26.03 10.16 1.25
N MET A 50 -25.74 11.12 2.13
CA MET A 50 -25.49 10.87 3.56
C MET A 50 -25.88 12.07 4.42
N SER A 51 -26.04 11.85 5.73
CA SER A 51 -26.33 12.93 6.67
C SER A 51 -25.16 13.91 6.76
N VAL A 52 -25.45 15.16 7.10
CA VAL A 52 -24.43 16.21 7.35
C VAL A 52 -23.44 15.76 8.43
N THR A 53 -23.95 15.15 9.50
CA THR A 53 -23.15 14.61 10.60
C THR A 53 -22.21 13.50 10.13
N ASP A 54 -22.70 12.57 9.30
CA ASP A 54 -21.86 11.50 8.74
C ASP A 54 -20.82 12.04 7.77
N TYR A 55 -21.17 13.06 6.98
CA TYR A 55 -20.24 13.73 6.07
C TYR A 55 -19.09 14.36 6.85
N ILE A 56 -19.39 15.22 7.83
CA ILE A 56 -18.39 15.87 8.70
C ILE A 56 -17.51 14.82 9.37
N ARG A 57 -18.11 13.75 9.92
CA ARG A 57 -17.37 12.67 10.58
C ARG A 57 -16.42 11.95 9.64
N LYS A 58 -16.85 11.59 8.42
CA LYS A 58 -16.01 10.93 7.42
C LYS A 58 -14.85 11.82 6.96
N ARG A 59 -15.11 13.11 6.75
CA ARG A 59 -14.07 14.07 6.37
C ARG A 59 -13.03 14.25 7.47
N ARG A 60 -13.45 14.45 8.73
CA ARG A 60 -12.56 14.47 9.90
C ARG A 60 -11.72 13.20 10.04
N LEU A 61 -12.32 12.03 9.84
CA LEU A 61 -11.60 10.75 9.85
C LEU A 61 -10.55 10.65 8.74
N THR A 62 -10.83 11.22 7.56
CA THR A 62 -9.89 11.25 6.41
C THR A 62 -8.69 12.12 6.71
N TYR A 63 -8.89 13.34 7.23
CA TYR A 63 -7.77 14.19 7.65
C TYR A 63 -6.99 13.62 8.83
N ALA A 64 -7.68 12.96 9.77
CA ALA A 64 -7.02 12.23 10.85
C ALA A 64 -6.16 11.08 10.32
N ALA A 65 -6.61 10.35 9.29
CA ALA A 65 -5.83 9.31 8.62
C ALA A 65 -4.54 9.88 8.00
N GLN A 66 -4.64 11.03 7.33
CA GLN A 66 -3.47 11.72 6.79
C GLN A 66 -2.50 12.14 7.90
N ALA A 67 -3.01 12.77 8.97
CA ALA A 67 -2.18 13.20 10.10
C ALA A 67 -1.54 12.03 10.87
N LEU A 68 -2.22 10.87 10.94
CA LEU A 68 -1.66 9.64 11.51
C LEU A 68 -0.45 9.17 10.73
N VAL A 69 -0.45 9.39 9.41
CA VAL A 69 0.55 8.87 8.49
C VAL A 69 1.70 9.86 8.27
N SER A 70 1.42 11.17 8.32
CA SER A 70 2.40 12.23 8.07
C SER A 70 3.08 12.78 9.33
N THR A 71 2.68 12.33 10.53
CA THR A 71 3.21 12.85 11.81
C THR A 71 3.36 11.77 12.88
N GLU A 72 4.25 12.02 13.84
CA GLU A 72 4.46 11.17 15.03
C GLU A 72 3.53 11.51 16.22
N ARG A 73 2.58 12.42 16.05
CA ARG A 73 1.71 12.88 17.15
C ARG A 73 0.93 11.73 17.79
N ALA A 74 0.60 11.83 19.08
CA ALA A 74 -0.15 10.76 19.74
C ALA A 74 -1.54 10.61 19.11
N VAL A 75 -2.04 9.37 19.06
CA VAL A 75 -3.37 9.06 18.48
C VAL A 75 -4.47 9.85 19.19
N ILE A 76 -4.35 10.04 20.51
CA ILE A 76 -5.29 10.86 21.29
C ILE A 76 -5.27 12.34 20.87
N ASP A 77 -4.11 12.93 20.60
CA ASP A 77 -4.02 14.35 20.20
C ASP A 77 -4.68 14.57 18.83
N ILE A 78 -4.50 13.62 17.92
CA ILE A 78 -5.14 13.62 16.61
C ILE A 78 -6.65 13.44 16.78
N ALA A 79 -7.09 12.50 17.63
CA ALA A 79 -8.51 12.29 17.91
C ALA A 79 -9.20 13.57 18.41
N VAL A 80 -8.60 14.25 19.39
CA VAL A 80 -9.14 15.49 19.97
C VAL A 80 -9.17 16.61 18.94
N GLN A 81 -8.10 16.82 18.18
CA GLN A 81 -8.06 17.85 17.13
C GLN A 81 -9.18 17.68 16.10
N TYR A 82 -9.51 16.43 15.76
CA TYR A 82 -10.56 16.12 14.80
C TYR A 82 -11.94 15.89 15.48
N GLY A 83 -12.14 16.48 16.66
CA GLY A 83 -13.44 16.59 17.31
C GLY A 83 -13.97 15.31 17.95
N PHE A 84 -13.10 14.36 18.30
CA PHE A 84 -13.48 13.18 19.08
C PHE A 84 -13.21 13.42 20.57
N SER A 85 -14.21 13.11 21.40
CA SER A 85 -14.13 13.28 22.85
C SER A 85 -13.24 12.25 23.54
N SER A 86 -12.87 11.16 22.87
CA SER A 86 -11.96 10.15 23.39
C SER A 86 -11.25 9.34 22.29
N GLN A 87 -10.11 8.74 22.63
CA GLN A 87 -9.36 7.86 21.73
C GLN A 87 -10.15 6.59 21.35
N GLU A 88 -10.98 6.07 22.25
CA GLU A 88 -11.79 4.87 22.03
C GLU A 88 -12.92 5.15 21.03
N ALA A 89 -13.58 6.31 21.16
CA ALA A 89 -14.58 6.76 20.20
C ALA A 89 -13.98 6.93 18.80
N PHE A 90 -12.81 7.58 18.73
CA PHE A 90 -12.03 7.71 17.50
C PHE A 90 -11.64 6.36 16.92
N THR A 91 -11.04 5.48 17.72
CA THR A 91 -10.56 4.15 17.27
C THR A 91 -11.69 3.31 16.69
N ARG A 92 -12.87 3.31 17.33
CA ARG A 92 -14.05 2.58 16.81
C ARG A 92 -14.55 3.15 15.48
N ALA A 93 -14.65 4.48 15.39
CA ALA A 93 -15.10 5.14 14.16
C ALA A 93 -14.09 4.97 13.02
N PHE A 94 -12.80 5.13 13.32
CA PHE A 94 -11.69 4.96 12.38
C PHE A 94 -11.61 3.53 11.87
N LYS A 95 -11.64 2.53 12.76
CA LYS A 95 -11.65 1.10 12.37
C LYS A 95 -12.87 0.76 11.51
N ARG A 96 -14.04 1.33 11.79
CA ARG A 96 -15.25 1.10 10.97
C ARG A 96 -15.09 1.65 9.55
N MET A 97 -14.36 2.76 9.38
CA MET A 97 -14.16 3.39 8.08
C MET A 97 -13.00 2.78 7.28
N PHE A 98 -11.85 2.59 7.92
CA PHE A 98 -10.60 2.17 7.27
C PHE A 98 -10.24 0.71 7.52
N GLN A 99 -11.12 -0.06 8.17
CA GLN A 99 -10.97 -1.47 8.55
C GLN A 99 -9.78 -1.78 9.48
N LEU A 100 -8.95 -0.78 9.81
CA LEU A 100 -7.77 -0.91 10.65
C LEU A 100 -7.83 0.05 11.85
N PRO A 101 -7.36 -0.36 13.04
CA PRO A 101 -7.14 0.56 14.15
C PRO A 101 -6.11 1.65 13.81
N PRO A 102 -6.21 2.88 14.35
CA PRO A 102 -5.30 3.99 14.05
C PRO A 102 -3.81 3.67 14.16
N LYS A 103 -3.39 2.96 15.22
CA LYS A 103 -1.98 2.56 15.39
C LYS A 103 -1.49 1.61 14.30
N LYS A 104 -2.34 0.65 13.89
CA LYS A 104 -2.01 -0.27 12.80
C LYS A 104 -1.99 0.49 11.48
N TYR A 105 -2.98 1.34 11.23
CA TYR A 105 -3.06 2.18 10.04
C TYR A 105 -1.83 3.07 9.90
N ARG A 106 -1.41 3.77 10.97
CA ARG A 106 -0.13 4.50 11.00
C ARG A 106 1.02 3.60 10.60
N LYS A 107 1.22 2.47 11.29
CA LYS A 107 2.36 1.58 10.99
C LYS A 107 2.39 1.12 9.53
N TYR A 108 1.23 0.77 8.96
CA TYR A 108 1.13 0.30 7.58
C TYR A 108 1.34 1.40 6.56
N PHE A 109 0.74 2.58 6.75
CA PHE A 109 0.74 3.64 5.73
C PHE A 109 1.82 4.69 5.94
N GLN A 110 2.38 4.81 7.14
CA GLN A 110 3.53 5.67 7.41
C GLN A 110 4.80 5.15 6.74
N SER A 111 5.00 3.82 6.65
CA SER A 111 6.06 3.27 5.80
C SER A 111 5.86 3.73 4.35
N PHE A 112 4.65 3.60 3.79
CA PHE A 112 4.34 4.07 2.43
C PHE A 112 4.39 5.60 2.23
N TYR A 113 4.13 6.40 3.26
CA TYR A 113 4.11 7.88 3.15
C TYR A 113 5.48 8.51 3.39
N ILE A 114 6.27 7.97 4.33
CA ILE A 114 7.69 8.29 4.45
C ILE A 114 8.41 7.91 3.15
N GLU A 115 7.98 6.83 2.48
CA GLU A 115 8.45 6.51 1.13
C GLU A 115 8.07 7.60 0.12
N ARG A 116 6.83 8.13 0.09
CA ARG A 116 6.46 9.22 -0.84
C ARG A 116 7.16 10.57 -0.61
N GLU A 117 7.37 10.98 0.63
CA GLU A 117 8.09 12.24 0.95
C GLU A 117 9.62 12.05 0.91
N GLY A 118 10.12 10.85 1.24
CA GLY A 118 11.53 10.46 1.14
C GLY A 118 12.03 10.30 -0.31
N ILE A 119 11.13 10.04 -1.26
CA ILE A 119 11.39 10.08 -2.72
C ILE A 119 11.97 11.44 -3.16
N SER A 120 11.75 12.52 -2.40
CA SER A 120 12.30 13.84 -2.75
C SER A 120 13.78 14.04 -2.38
N MET A 121 14.45 13.12 -1.66
CA MET A 121 15.81 13.37 -1.13
C MET A 121 16.93 12.39 -1.51
N GLN A 122 16.66 11.22 -2.12
CA GLN A 122 17.74 10.40 -2.70
C GLN A 122 17.94 10.70 -4.20
N LYS A 123 18.99 11.46 -4.51
CA LYS A 123 19.49 11.58 -5.89
C LYS A 123 19.94 10.19 -6.39
N GLY A 124 19.53 9.79 -7.59
CA GLY A 124 20.03 8.58 -8.26
C GLY A 124 19.00 7.48 -8.52
N ILE A 125 17.78 7.58 -7.96
CA ILE A 125 16.70 6.62 -8.25
C ILE A 125 16.22 6.79 -9.70
N PRO A 126 16.06 5.69 -10.47
CA PRO A 126 15.55 5.75 -11.83
C PRO A 126 14.15 6.41 -11.89
N LYS A 127 13.88 7.19 -12.93
CA LYS A 127 12.59 7.89 -13.09
C LYS A 127 11.42 6.89 -13.06
N GLY A 128 10.43 7.14 -12.19
CA GLY A 128 9.23 6.31 -12.06
C GLY A 128 9.40 5.08 -11.16
N TRP A 129 10.60 4.87 -10.61
CA TRP A 129 10.87 3.86 -9.60
C TRP A 129 10.81 4.45 -8.20
N ILE A 130 10.46 3.59 -7.26
CA ILE A 130 10.19 3.93 -5.87
C ILE A 130 11.04 3.04 -4.98
N LEU A 131 11.66 3.66 -3.98
CA LEU A 131 12.24 2.99 -2.84
C LEU A 131 11.14 2.69 -1.83
N SER A 132 10.97 1.42 -1.45
CA SER A 132 10.03 0.99 -0.42
C SER A 132 10.65 -0.09 0.48
N GLY A 133 9.98 -0.47 1.56
CA GLY A 133 10.34 -1.62 2.38
C GLY A 133 10.15 -1.40 3.87
N SER A 134 10.56 -2.38 4.68
CA SER A 134 10.48 -2.25 6.14
C SER A 134 11.60 -1.40 6.72
N HIS A 135 12.78 -1.38 6.08
CA HIS A 135 13.97 -0.66 6.54
C HIS A 135 14.68 0.10 5.40
N PRO A 136 13.98 0.91 4.58
CA PRO A 136 14.54 1.51 3.37
C PRO A 136 15.74 2.43 3.63
N ALA A 137 15.83 3.04 4.82
CA ALA A 137 16.93 3.91 5.22
C ALA A 137 18.27 3.18 5.39
N GLU A 138 18.26 1.86 5.60
CA GLU A 138 19.45 1.02 5.79
C GLU A 138 20.09 0.59 4.46
N TYR A 139 19.50 0.99 3.33
CA TYR A 139 19.97 0.62 2.01
C TYR A 139 20.27 1.88 1.19
N GLU A 140 21.20 1.74 0.26
CA GLU A 140 21.44 2.67 -0.84
C GLU A 140 20.96 2.05 -2.15
N MET A 141 20.50 2.89 -3.06
CA MET A 141 20.09 2.45 -4.39
C MET A 141 20.26 3.54 -5.42
N GLY A 142 20.37 3.10 -6.66
CA GLY A 142 20.48 4.00 -7.79
C GLY A 142 20.77 3.24 -9.05
N LEU A 143 21.51 3.92 -9.92
CA LEU A 143 21.97 3.41 -11.20
C LEU A 143 23.46 3.10 -11.13
N ASP A 144 23.84 1.94 -11.65
CA ASP A 144 25.22 1.52 -11.82
C ASP A 144 25.55 1.48 -13.31
N TYR A 145 26.54 2.27 -13.73
CA TYR A 145 26.97 2.40 -15.13
C TYR A 145 28.17 1.51 -15.47
N GLU A 146 28.76 0.83 -14.48
CA GLU A 146 29.89 -0.09 -14.65
C GLU A 146 29.42 -1.54 -14.65
N VAL A 147 28.43 -1.85 -13.81
CA VAL A 147 27.82 -3.18 -13.71
C VAL A 147 26.49 -3.17 -14.44
N ALA A 148 26.46 -3.70 -15.67
CA ALA A 148 25.24 -3.85 -16.46
C ALA A 148 25.17 -5.24 -17.10
N HIS A 149 23.96 -5.73 -17.36
CA HIS A 149 23.73 -6.97 -18.10
C HIS A 149 23.59 -6.66 -19.60
N GLN A 150 22.64 -5.79 -19.95
CA GLN A 150 22.43 -5.32 -21.32
C GLN A 150 22.33 -3.80 -21.35
N GLY A 151 23.00 -3.18 -22.33
CA GLY A 151 23.06 -1.73 -22.43
C GLY A 151 24.19 -1.14 -21.58
N LYS A 152 23.97 0.04 -21.00
CA LYS A 152 25.02 0.85 -20.34
C LYS A 152 24.77 1.08 -18.85
N VAL A 153 23.68 0.57 -18.30
CA VAL A 153 23.27 0.88 -16.92
C VAL A 153 22.34 -0.20 -16.37
N SER A 154 22.52 -0.57 -15.11
CA SER A 154 21.55 -1.35 -14.33
C SER A 154 21.10 -0.58 -13.09
N ALA A 155 20.02 -1.03 -12.46
CA ALA A 155 19.62 -0.50 -11.16
C ALA A 155 20.15 -1.39 -10.04
N TYR A 156 20.43 -0.85 -8.87
CA TYR A 156 20.93 -1.64 -7.73
C TYR A 156 20.26 -1.31 -6.41
N ILE A 157 20.29 -2.27 -5.49
CA ILE A 157 20.04 -2.09 -4.06
C ILE A 157 21.26 -2.66 -3.32
N LYS A 158 21.86 -1.85 -2.44
CA LYS A 158 23.01 -2.26 -1.65
C LYS A 158 22.80 -1.92 -0.19
N ALA A 159 23.09 -2.87 0.68
CA ALA A 159 23.05 -2.69 2.12
C ALA A 159 24.13 -1.68 2.56
N LYS A 160 23.78 -0.77 3.47
CA LYS A 160 24.75 0.04 4.20
C LYS A 160 25.44 -0.81 5.28
N GLU A 161 26.37 -0.23 6.02
CA GLU A 161 27.00 -0.93 7.15
C GLU A 161 25.99 -1.18 8.29
N ASN A 162 26.06 -2.38 8.90
CA ASN A 162 25.26 -2.78 10.08
C ASN A 162 23.73 -2.77 9.87
N VAL A 163 23.25 -3.33 8.77
CA VAL A 163 21.79 -3.50 8.53
C VAL A 163 21.13 -4.45 9.52
N THR A 164 19.86 -4.22 9.79
CA THR A 164 19.03 -5.04 10.68
C THR A 164 18.59 -6.32 9.98
N HIS A 165 18.93 -7.49 10.54
CA HIS A 165 18.46 -8.77 10.03
C HIS A 165 16.94 -8.91 10.17
N GLY A 166 16.28 -9.44 9.14
CA GLY A 166 14.81 -9.50 9.04
C GLY A 166 14.15 -8.21 8.53
N GLY A 167 14.93 -7.14 8.34
CA GLY A 167 14.54 -5.97 7.57
C GLY A 167 14.83 -6.14 6.07
N PHE A 168 14.07 -5.45 5.22
CA PHE A 168 14.31 -5.43 3.78
C PHE A 168 14.01 -4.07 3.16
N SER A 169 14.56 -3.86 1.98
CA SER A 169 14.26 -2.74 1.09
C SER A 169 13.99 -3.26 -0.33
N THR A 170 13.19 -2.52 -1.08
CA THR A 170 12.86 -2.83 -2.46
C THR A 170 12.93 -1.59 -3.35
N LEU A 171 13.41 -1.81 -4.57
CA LEU A 171 13.31 -0.89 -5.67
C LEU A 171 12.20 -1.41 -6.59
N MET A 172 11.12 -0.63 -6.70
CA MET A 172 9.89 -1.09 -7.31
C MET A 172 9.19 -0.05 -8.17
N GLN A 173 8.27 -0.51 -8.99
CA GLN A 173 7.33 0.33 -9.75
C GLN A 173 5.92 -0.28 -9.68
N MET A 174 4.92 0.56 -9.94
CA MET A 174 3.53 0.12 -10.11
C MET A 174 2.95 0.62 -11.43
N PHE A 175 2.05 -0.17 -12.02
CA PHE A 175 1.28 0.21 -13.20
C PHE A 175 -0.15 -0.38 -13.14
N ARG A 176 -1.04 0.13 -14.00
CA ARG A 176 -2.45 -0.31 -14.06
C ARG A 176 -2.54 -1.72 -14.65
N ALA A 177 -3.42 -2.54 -14.08
CA ALA A 177 -3.63 -3.91 -14.52
C ALA A 177 -4.42 -4.02 -15.84
N ASP A 178 -5.11 -2.96 -16.29
CA ASP A 178 -6.12 -2.95 -17.37
C ASP A 178 -5.79 -3.80 -18.62
N LYS A 179 -4.52 -3.81 -19.07
CA LYS A 179 -4.10 -4.53 -20.29
C LYS A 179 -3.93 -6.04 -20.09
N TYR A 180 -3.85 -6.46 -18.84
CA TYR A 180 -3.45 -7.80 -18.41
C TYR A 180 -4.58 -8.54 -17.70
N VAL A 181 -5.70 -7.86 -17.40
CA VAL A 181 -6.87 -8.48 -16.78
C VAL A 181 -7.31 -9.72 -17.57
N GLY A 182 -7.58 -10.81 -16.84
CA GLY A 182 -8.00 -12.10 -17.40
C GLY A 182 -6.87 -12.93 -18.01
N LYS A 183 -5.60 -12.54 -17.80
CA LYS A 183 -4.42 -13.20 -18.41
C LYS A 183 -3.45 -13.70 -17.35
N ARG A 184 -2.58 -14.64 -17.74
CA ARG A 184 -1.40 -15.03 -16.97
C ARG A 184 -0.20 -14.20 -17.42
N LEU A 185 0.39 -13.47 -16.48
CA LEU A 185 1.49 -12.56 -16.74
C LEU A 185 2.79 -13.10 -16.15
N ARG A 186 3.84 -13.17 -16.97
CA ARG A 186 5.19 -13.47 -16.54
C ARG A 186 6.03 -12.20 -16.50
N LEU A 187 6.54 -11.89 -15.31
CA LEU A 187 7.65 -10.96 -15.10
C LEU A 187 8.97 -11.73 -15.23
N THR A 188 9.89 -11.25 -16.05
CA THR A 188 11.27 -11.76 -16.14
C THR A 188 12.26 -10.62 -15.94
N ALA A 189 13.37 -10.87 -15.24
CA ALA A 189 14.47 -9.94 -15.16
C ALA A 189 15.80 -10.66 -14.93
N PHE A 190 16.89 -10.00 -15.30
CA PHE A 190 18.23 -10.46 -14.93
C PHE A 190 18.63 -9.83 -13.61
N VAL A 191 19.09 -10.68 -12.68
CA VAL A 191 19.56 -10.26 -11.36
C VAL A 191 20.98 -10.77 -11.16
N LYS A 192 21.87 -9.88 -10.70
CA LYS A 192 23.20 -10.21 -10.20
C LYS A 192 23.21 -9.96 -8.70
N SER A 193 23.96 -10.76 -7.94
CA SER A 193 24.06 -10.60 -6.50
C SER A 193 25.51 -10.65 -6.02
N GLU A 194 25.81 -9.93 -4.95
CA GLU A 194 27.09 -9.97 -4.26
C GLU A 194 26.85 -10.05 -2.75
N ASN A 195 27.44 -11.06 -2.11
CA ASN A 195 27.44 -11.25 -0.66
C ASN A 195 26.04 -11.18 0.00
N VAL A 196 24.99 -11.62 -0.71
CA VAL A 196 23.63 -11.63 -0.16
C VAL A 196 23.51 -12.70 0.93
N ARG A 197 23.41 -12.29 2.19
CA ARG A 197 23.43 -13.22 3.33
C ARG A 197 22.06 -13.75 3.71
N ASP A 198 21.09 -12.86 3.89
CA ASP A 198 19.74 -13.29 4.28
C ASP A 198 19.03 -13.82 3.04
N TRP A 199 18.59 -12.92 2.17
CA TRP A 199 18.03 -13.24 0.85
C TRP A 199 17.74 -12.00 -0.01
N ALA A 200 17.60 -12.23 -1.30
CA ALA A 200 17.04 -11.29 -2.26
C ALA A 200 16.06 -12.02 -3.20
N GLY A 201 15.24 -11.26 -3.92
CA GLY A 201 14.26 -11.82 -4.85
C GLY A 201 13.72 -10.81 -5.84
N LEU A 202 13.41 -11.30 -7.04
CA LEU A 202 12.47 -10.63 -7.94
C LEU A 202 11.06 -10.86 -7.38
N TRP A 203 10.20 -9.86 -7.46
CA TRP A 203 8.85 -9.98 -6.92
C TRP A 203 7.80 -9.29 -7.78
N MET A 204 6.57 -9.79 -7.71
CA MET A 204 5.38 -9.21 -8.31
C MET A 204 4.18 -9.39 -7.37
N ARG A 205 3.28 -8.42 -7.35
CA ARG A 205 2.02 -8.44 -6.62
C ARG A 205 0.92 -7.83 -7.46
N VAL A 206 -0.24 -8.47 -7.46
CA VAL A 206 -1.45 -7.99 -8.11
C VAL A 206 -2.37 -7.43 -7.04
N ASP A 207 -2.79 -6.19 -7.21
CA ASP A 207 -3.59 -5.44 -6.24
C ASP A 207 -5.01 -5.22 -6.78
N GLY A 208 -6.01 -5.52 -5.96
CA GLY A 208 -7.43 -5.25 -6.19
C GLY A 208 -7.87 -3.93 -5.59
N LYS A 209 -9.17 -3.83 -5.28
CA LYS A 209 -9.75 -2.66 -4.61
C LYS A 209 -9.10 -2.45 -3.23
N ASP A 210 -8.94 -1.20 -2.83
CA ASP A 210 -8.38 -0.82 -1.53
C ASP A 210 -6.98 -1.42 -1.26
N THR A 211 -6.21 -1.71 -2.32
CA THR A 211 -4.86 -2.31 -2.28
C THR A 211 -4.81 -3.71 -1.68
N GLU A 212 -5.92 -4.45 -1.74
CA GLU A 212 -5.95 -5.87 -1.36
C GLU A 212 -5.06 -6.70 -2.30
N PRO A 213 -4.10 -7.49 -1.77
CA PRO A 213 -3.28 -8.35 -2.60
C PRO A 213 -4.10 -9.55 -3.09
N LEU A 214 -4.28 -9.65 -4.41
CA LEU A 214 -5.03 -10.73 -5.08
C LEU A 214 -4.17 -11.94 -5.45
N ALA A 215 -2.88 -11.70 -5.68
CA ALA A 215 -1.83 -12.68 -5.99
C ALA A 215 -0.47 -12.07 -5.67
N MET A 216 0.50 -12.87 -5.20
CA MET A 216 1.84 -12.36 -4.91
C MET A 216 2.89 -13.46 -4.95
N ASP A 217 4.06 -13.10 -5.47
CA ASP A 217 5.26 -13.91 -5.33
C ASP A 217 6.48 -13.02 -5.20
N ASN A 218 7.28 -13.32 -4.18
CA ASN A 218 8.50 -12.59 -3.85
C ASN A 218 9.76 -13.46 -3.93
N MET A 219 9.65 -14.70 -4.41
CA MET A 219 10.73 -15.70 -4.43
C MET A 219 11.25 -16.14 -3.05
N GLN A 220 10.55 -15.89 -1.94
CA GLN A 220 11.01 -16.33 -0.61
C GLN A 220 11.25 -17.85 -0.50
N ASN A 221 10.53 -18.64 -1.30
CA ASN A 221 10.69 -20.09 -1.38
C ASN A 221 11.83 -20.55 -2.31
N ARG A 222 12.39 -19.64 -3.10
CA ARG A 222 13.51 -19.86 -4.03
C ARG A 222 14.49 -18.66 -4.01
N PRO A 223 15.02 -18.32 -2.83
CA PRO A 223 15.70 -17.04 -2.61
C PRO A 223 17.02 -16.96 -3.38
N ILE A 224 17.38 -15.74 -3.79
CA ILE A 224 18.72 -15.43 -4.27
C ILE A 224 19.62 -15.22 -3.04
N LYS A 225 20.72 -15.97 -2.96
CA LYS A 225 21.70 -15.89 -1.87
C LYS A 225 23.12 -15.93 -2.41
N ASN A 226 24.07 -15.48 -1.61
CA ASN A 226 25.49 -15.43 -1.92
C ASN A 226 25.80 -14.51 -3.13
N THR A 227 27.01 -14.67 -3.67
CA THR A 227 27.47 -13.98 -4.87
C THR A 227 27.17 -14.81 -6.10
N ASN A 228 26.44 -14.23 -7.05
CA ASN A 228 26.09 -14.84 -8.32
C ASN A 228 26.41 -13.88 -9.47
N ASN A 229 26.77 -14.42 -10.62
CA ASN A 229 26.73 -13.65 -11.86
C ASN A 229 25.28 -13.44 -12.32
N TRP A 230 25.09 -12.60 -13.35
CA TRP A 230 23.78 -12.36 -13.94
C TRP A 230 23.07 -13.67 -14.26
N GLN A 231 21.88 -13.83 -13.69
CA GLN A 231 20.98 -14.95 -13.91
C GLN A 231 19.57 -14.42 -14.19
N SER A 232 18.83 -15.12 -15.05
CA SER A 232 17.44 -14.79 -15.34
C SER A 232 16.53 -15.41 -14.28
N TYR A 233 15.63 -14.60 -13.74
CA TYR A 233 14.60 -15.02 -12.79
C TYR A 233 13.23 -14.62 -13.31
N SER A 234 12.20 -15.37 -12.91
CA SER A 234 10.82 -15.06 -13.29
C SER A 234 9.81 -15.30 -12.18
N VAL A 235 8.73 -14.54 -12.28
CA VAL A 235 7.52 -14.61 -11.46
C VAL A 235 6.33 -14.66 -12.40
N VAL A 236 5.39 -15.58 -12.16
CA VAL A 236 4.21 -15.80 -13.01
C VAL A 236 2.97 -15.72 -12.14
N LEU A 237 2.09 -14.75 -12.39
CA LEU A 237 0.83 -14.61 -11.64
C LEU A 237 -0.36 -14.49 -12.59
N ASP A 238 -1.50 -15.00 -12.15
CA ASP A 238 -2.78 -14.76 -12.80
C ASP A 238 -3.35 -13.40 -12.42
N ILE A 239 -3.78 -12.64 -13.42
CA ILE A 239 -4.34 -11.30 -13.24
C ILE A 239 -5.87 -11.40 -13.26
N LYS A 240 -6.47 -11.47 -12.08
CA LYS A 240 -7.93 -11.61 -11.90
C LYS A 240 -8.72 -10.43 -12.46
N GLU A 241 -10.01 -10.65 -12.74
CA GLU A 241 -10.93 -9.64 -13.31
C GLU A 241 -11.04 -8.37 -12.44
N GLU A 242 -10.95 -8.52 -11.13
CA GLU A 242 -10.99 -7.44 -10.14
C GLU A 242 -9.65 -6.73 -9.92
N ALA A 243 -8.59 -7.09 -10.65
CA ALA A 243 -7.27 -6.47 -10.53
C ALA A 243 -7.26 -5.01 -11.02
N LEU A 244 -6.67 -4.13 -10.22
CA LEU A 244 -6.55 -2.69 -10.51
C LEU A 244 -5.11 -2.26 -10.74
N GLY A 245 -4.16 -2.85 -10.01
CA GLY A 245 -2.75 -2.48 -10.06
C GLY A 245 -1.84 -3.69 -10.05
N ILE A 246 -0.64 -3.53 -10.61
CA ILE A 246 0.44 -4.50 -10.53
C ILE A 246 1.66 -3.78 -9.99
N ALA A 247 2.22 -4.29 -8.89
CA ALA A 247 3.47 -3.86 -8.30
C ALA A 247 4.55 -4.90 -8.57
N PHE A 248 5.78 -4.45 -8.83
CA PHE A 248 6.90 -5.36 -9.07
C PHE A 248 8.23 -4.69 -8.76
N GLY A 249 9.26 -5.50 -8.57
CA GLY A 249 10.61 -5.00 -8.38
C GLY A 249 11.60 -6.07 -7.95
N VAL A 250 12.75 -5.61 -7.45
CA VAL A 250 13.71 -6.47 -6.75
C VAL A 250 13.75 -6.03 -5.28
N LEU A 251 13.96 -6.98 -4.39
CA LEU A 251 14.17 -6.71 -2.97
C LEU A 251 15.51 -7.28 -2.50
N LEU A 252 16.06 -6.66 -1.46
CA LEU A 252 17.20 -7.14 -0.70
C LEU A 252 16.88 -7.10 0.79
N SER A 253 17.12 -8.22 1.47
CA SER A 253 17.04 -8.38 2.92
C SER A 253 18.43 -8.67 3.48
N GLY A 254 18.75 -8.07 4.62
CA GLY A 254 20.06 -8.21 5.25
C GLY A 254 21.20 -7.64 4.40
N GLU A 255 22.40 -8.19 4.59
CA GLU A 255 23.63 -7.76 3.93
C GLU A 255 23.68 -8.13 2.44
N GLY A 256 24.42 -7.34 1.66
CA GLY A 256 24.78 -7.65 0.27
C GLY A 256 24.46 -6.52 -0.70
N CYS A 257 24.58 -6.83 -1.98
CA CYS A 257 24.18 -5.98 -3.09
C CYS A 257 23.45 -6.83 -4.14
N VAL A 258 22.42 -6.27 -4.75
CA VAL A 258 21.76 -6.84 -5.93
C VAL A 258 21.63 -5.80 -7.02
N TRP A 259 21.85 -6.23 -8.26
CA TRP A 259 21.61 -5.45 -9.47
C TRP A 259 20.46 -6.07 -10.26
N LEU A 260 19.63 -5.22 -10.86
CA LEU A 260 18.46 -5.56 -11.65
C LEU A 260 18.58 -4.91 -13.03
N ASP A 261 18.36 -5.70 -14.08
CA ASP A 261 18.44 -5.26 -15.47
C ASP A 261 17.46 -6.07 -16.36
N SER A 262 17.16 -5.54 -17.53
CA SER A 262 16.51 -6.26 -18.64
C SER A 262 15.15 -6.84 -18.24
N ILE A 263 14.32 -6.00 -17.61
CA ILE A 263 12.99 -6.36 -17.12
C ILE A 263 12.00 -6.46 -18.29
N GLN A 264 11.23 -7.54 -18.32
CA GLN A 264 10.24 -7.81 -19.35
C GLN A 264 8.96 -8.40 -18.76
N PHE A 265 7.84 -8.07 -19.40
CA PHE A 265 6.54 -8.68 -19.14
C PHE A 265 6.05 -9.39 -20.41
N ASP A 266 5.70 -10.66 -20.27
CA ASP A 266 5.08 -11.44 -21.34
C ASP A 266 3.77 -12.07 -20.86
N GLU A 267 2.76 -12.04 -21.71
CA GLU A 267 1.58 -12.91 -21.55
C GLU A 267 1.97 -14.35 -21.85
N VAL A 268 1.62 -15.27 -20.95
CA VAL A 268 1.88 -16.71 -21.11
C VAL A 268 0.58 -17.48 -20.99
N ASP A 269 0.56 -18.72 -21.50
CA ASP A 269 -0.60 -19.60 -21.36
C ASP A 269 -0.55 -20.40 -20.04
N GLU A 270 -1.63 -21.11 -19.73
CA GLU A 270 -1.77 -21.92 -18.50
C GLU A 270 -0.77 -23.08 -18.40
N LYS A 271 -0.07 -23.44 -19.49
CA LYS A 271 0.96 -24.49 -19.45
C LYS A 271 2.20 -24.03 -18.69
N ILE A 272 2.41 -22.72 -18.58
CA ILE A 272 3.42 -22.16 -17.68
C ILE A 272 2.77 -22.02 -16.30
N PRO A 273 3.18 -22.81 -15.30
CA PRO A 273 2.55 -22.80 -13.99
C PRO A 273 2.69 -21.43 -13.31
N SER A 274 1.65 -21.04 -12.59
CA SER A 274 1.70 -19.89 -11.68
C SER A 274 2.71 -20.15 -10.56
N THR A 275 3.34 -19.07 -10.11
CA THR A 275 4.28 -19.07 -8.98
C THR A 275 3.70 -18.37 -7.75
N ASP A 276 2.39 -18.09 -7.75
CA ASP A 276 1.68 -17.44 -6.64
C ASP A 276 1.90 -18.19 -5.32
N LEU A 277 2.31 -17.44 -4.29
CA LEU A 277 2.52 -18.00 -2.96
C LEU A 277 1.21 -18.39 -2.29
N ALA A 278 0.08 -17.79 -2.68
CA ALA A 278 -1.22 -18.02 -2.07
C ALA A 278 -1.95 -19.25 -2.62
N GLU A 279 -1.76 -19.61 -3.90
CA GLU A 279 -2.44 -20.76 -4.51
C GLU A 279 -2.15 -22.07 -3.75
N ASN A 280 -0.91 -22.28 -3.35
CA ASN A 280 -0.52 -23.52 -2.67
C ASN A 280 -0.90 -23.54 -1.18
N PHE A 281 -1.23 -22.40 -0.56
CA PHE A 281 -1.48 -22.37 0.89
C PHE A 281 -2.77 -23.10 1.25
N TYR A 282 -3.85 -22.84 0.51
CA TYR A 282 -5.15 -23.45 0.80
C TYR A 282 -5.18 -24.94 0.47
N GLU A 283 -4.37 -25.41 -0.47
CA GLU A 283 -4.19 -26.85 -0.74
C GLU A 283 -3.49 -27.59 0.42
N THR A 284 -2.74 -26.88 1.27
CA THR A 284 -2.10 -27.47 2.47
C THR A 284 -3.00 -27.47 3.70
N LEU A 285 -4.15 -26.80 3.64
CA LEU A 285 -5.09 -26.79 4.76
C LEU A 285 -5.83 -28.12 4.83
N LEU A 286 -6.09 -28.56 6.05
CA LEU A 286 -7.01 -29.69 6.28
C LEU A 286 -8.42 -29.26 5.89
N GLU A 287 -9.18 -30.18 5.30
CA GLU A 287 -10.59 -29.95 4.91
C GLU A 287 -11.45 -29.56 6.13
N GLU A 288 -11.11 -30.07 7.31
CA GLU A 288 -11.79 -29.81 8.58
C GLU A 288 -10.77 -29.63 9.73
N PRO A 289 -11.11 -28.87 10.78
CA PRO A 289 -10.25 -28.75 11.96
C PRO A 289 -10.11 -30.10 12.68
N ILE A 290 -8.87 -30.49 13.00
CA ILE A 290 -8.56 -31.73 13.75
C ILE A 290 -8.07 -31.41 15.16
N ASN A 291 -8.05 -32.43 16.03
CA ASN A 291 -7.47 -32.38 17.37
C ASN A 291 -8.00 -31.22 18.25
N LEU A 292 -9.29 -30.93 18.17
CA LEU A 292 -9.91 -29.78 18.86
C LEU A 292 -9.94 -29.89 20.39
N GLN A 293 -9.72 -31.10 20.92
CA GLN A 293 -9.58 -31.35 22.37
C GLN A 293 -8.10 -31.41 22.82
N PHE A 294 -7.15 -31.26 21.88
CA PHE A 294 -5.71 -31.27 22.14
C PHE A 294 -5.17 -32.58 22.76
N GLU A 295 -5.85 -33.72 22.51
CA GLU A 295 -5.51 -35.03 23.09
C GLU A 295 -4.40 -35.76 22.32
N GLU A 296 -4.11 -35.33 21.10
CA GLU A 296 -3.06 -35.92 20.25
C GLU A 296 -1.84 -34.99 20.16
N ILE A 297 -0.64 -35.57 20.15
CA ILE A 297 0.64 -34.87 19.92
C ILE A 297 1.38 -35.48 18.73
N GLU A 298 1.96 -34.63 17.89
CA GLU A 298 2.87 -35.07 16.82
C GLU A 298 4.07 -35.79 17.44
N LYS A 299 4.43 -36.94 16.85
CA LYS A 299 5.56 -37.77 17.29
C LYS A 299 6.86 -37.36 16.64
#